data_AF-W8YAS8-F1
#
_entry.id   AF-W8YAS8-F1
#
_cell.length_a   1.000
_cell.length_b   1.000
_cell.length_c   1.000
_cell.angle_alpha   90.00
_cell.angle_beta   90.00
_cell.angle_gamma   90.00
#
_symmetry.space_group_name_H-M   'P 1'
#
loop_
_entity.id
_entity.type
_entity.pdbx_description
1 polymer ?
#
loop_
_entity_poly.entity_id
_entity_poly.type
_entity_poly.pdbx_seq_one_letter_code
_entity_poly.pdbx_strand_id
1 'polypeptide(L)'
;MLMRTAKWCGITCLQLFTAILCIICLGALPRLFKGLQIDLIGFWNTIVFIGGKLLQPWEITYGFRDSRKLFPQIWIHYLETMFVFISAFLLSLLIAYVLVVWVLQRSQSKQRM
;
A
#
# COMPACT_ATOMS: atom_id res chain seq x y z
N MET A 1 0.91 -32.42 12.88
CA MET A 1 0.85 -31.27 11.94
C MET A 1 1.24 -29.93 12.59
N LEU A 2 0.87 -29.66 13.84
CA LEU A 2 1.14 -28.40 14.56
C LEU A 2 2.65 -28.01 14.71
N MET A 3 3.52 -29.00 14.91
CA MET A 3 4.97 -28.78 15.05
C MET A 3 5.66 -28.38 13.74
N ARG A 4 5.04 -28.71 12.59
CA ARG A 4 5.55 -28.33 11.27
C ARG A 4 5.17 -26.87 10.99
N THR A 5 3.92 -26.47 11.22
CA THR A 5 3.48 -25.07 11.05
C THR A 5 4.20 -24.09 11.99
N ALA A 6 4.57 -24.50 13.20
CA ALA A 6 5.38 -23.66 14.10
C ALA A 6 6.80 -23.38 13.55
N LYS A 7 7.45 -24.39 12.97
CA LYS A 7 8.77 -24.21 12.32
C LYS A 7 8.68 -23.29 11.09
N TRP A 8 7.62 -23.43 10.30
CA TRP A 8 7.39 -22.55 9.16
C TRP A 8 7.12 -21.12 9.61
N CYS A 9 6.30 -20.92 10.64
CA CYS A 9 6.05 -19.60 11.24
C CYS A 9 7.36 -18.91 11.70
N GLY A 10 8.26 -19.65 12.36
CA GLY A 10 9.57 -19.13 12.75
C GLY A 10 10.44 -18.69 11.57
N ILE A 11 10.45 -19.47 10.49
CA ILE A 11 11.18 -19.14 9.26
C ILE A 11 10.58 -17.89 8.60
N THR A 12 9.26 -17.79 8.51
CA THR A 12 8.59 -16.62 7.92
C THR A 12 8.87 -15.36 8.73
N CYS A 13 8.84 -15.43 10.06
CA CYS A 13 9.18 -14.28 10.92
C CYS A 13 10.63 -13.83 10.73
N LEU A 14 11.57 -14.77 10.63
CA LEU A 14 12.98 -14.45 10.39
C LEU A 14 13.20 -13.83 9.00
N GLN A 15 12.47 -14.35 8.00
CA GLN A 15 12.47 -13.79 6.65
C GLN A 15 11.90 -12.37 6.62
N LEU A 16 10.82 -12.12 7.38
CA LEU A 16 10.19 -10.80 7.50
C LEU A 16 11.14 -9.80 8.17
N PHE A 17 11.81 -10.20 9.24
CA PHE A 17 12.82 -9.38 9.91
C PHE A 17 14.01 -9.06 8.99
N THR A 18 14.52 -10.07 8.28
CA THR A 18 15.60 -9.89 7.30
C THR A 18 15.18 -8.96 6.16
N ALA A 19 13.94 -9.08 5.68
CA ALA A 19 13.41 -8.22 4.64
C ALA A 19 13.30 -6.75 5.12
N ILE A 20 12.82 -6.50 6.33
CA ILE A 20 12.76 -5.16 6.92
C ILE A 20 14.16 -4.55 7.00
N LEU A 21 15.15 -5.30 7.53
CA LEU A 21 16.54 -4.83 7.59
C LEU A 21 17.09 -4.52 6.20
N CYS A 22 16.82 -5.37 5.22
CA CYS A 22 17.28 -5.17 3.84
C CYS A 22 16.68 -3.91 3.22
N ILE A 23 15.39 -3.67 3.41
CA ILE A 23 14.69 -2.46 2.92
C ILE A 23 15.30 -1.20 3.54
N ILE A 24 15.59 -1.21 4.84
CA ILE A 24 16.21 -0.06 5.52
C ILE A 24 17.62 0.20 4.98
N CYS A 25 18.43 -0.85 4.80
CA CYS A 25 19.78 -0.74 4.23
C CYS A 25 19.75 -0.23 2.78
N LEU A 26 18.82 -0.72 1.96
CA LEU A 26 18.64 -0.25 0.58
C LEU A 26 18.17 1.21 0.55
N GLY A 27 17.27 1.62 1.46
CA GLY A 27 16.83 3.01 1.58
C GLY A 27 17.92 3.98 2.01
N ALA A 28 18.91 3.52 2.79
CA ALA A 28 20.07 4.32 3.21
C ALA A 28 21.20 4.34 2.17
N LEU A 29 21.19 3.42 1.20
CA LEU A 29 22.24 3.24 0.17
C LEU A 29 22.59 4.53 -0.61
N PRO A 30 21.63 5.39 -1.01
CA PRO A 30 21.96 6.64 -1.71
C PRO A 30 22.84 7.59 -0.90
N ARG A 31 22.78 7.52 0.44
CA ARG A 31 23.57 8.38 1.34
C ARG A 31 24.98 7.83 1.60
N LEU A 32 25.20 6.54 1.32
CA LEU A 32 26.52 5.92 1.32
C LEU A 32 27.41 6.51 0.21
N PHE A 33 26.80 6.86 -0.93
CA PHE A 33 27.48 7.39 -2.10
C PHE A 33 27.24 8.90 -2.24
N LYS A 34 28.02 9.71 -1.51
CA LYS A 34 28.05 11.17 -1.72
C LYS A 34 29.08 11.51 -2.80
N GLY A 35 28.65 11.49 -4.06
CA GLY A 35 29.56 11.69 -5.19
C GLY A 35 30.55 10.51 -5.32
N LEU A 36 31.85 10.77 -5.24
CA LEU A 36 32.92 9.76 -5.36
C LEU A 36 33.42 9.19 -4.01
N GLN A 37 32.88 9.66 -2.88
CA GLN A 37 33.32 9.25 -1.54
C GLN A 37 32.31 8.29 -0.90
N ILE A 38 32.83 7.26 -0.23
CA ILE A 38 32.04 6.32 0.57
C ILE A 38 31.95 6.87 2.00
N ASP A 39 30.77 7.34 2.39
CA ASP A 39 30.51 7.92 3.72
C ASP A 39 29.81 6.88 4.62
N LEU A 40 30.59 6.00 5.27
CA LEU A 40 30.06 4.97 6.17
C LEU A 40 29.38 5.56 7.42
N ILE A 41 29.90 6.69 7.92
CA ILE A 41 29.32 7.41 9.07
C ILE A 41 27.94 7.97 8.67
N GLY A 42 27.84 8.59 7.50
CA GLY A 42 26.59 9.12 6.96
C GLY A 42 25.57 8.03 6.69
N PHE A 43 26.01 6.85 6.24
CA PHE A 43 25.16 5.68 6.05
C PHE A 43 24.56 5.18 7.37
N TRP A 44 25.38 4.97 8.41
CA TRP A 44 24.89 4.52 9.72
C TRP A 44 23.89 5.51 10.34
N ASN A 45 24.20 6.80 10.28
CA ASN A 45 23.29 7.86 10.74
C ASN A 45 21.96 7.85 9.97
N THR A 46 21.97 7.48 8.68
CA THR A 46 20.77 7.39 7.86
C THR A 46 19.94 6.15 8.18
N ILE A 47 20.57 5.00 8.46
CA ILE A 47 19.88 3.80 8.94
C ILE A 47 19.13 4.10 10.23
N VAL A 48 19.80 4.72 11.20
CA VAL A 48 19.19 5.09 12.49
C VAL A 48 18.06 6.11 12.29
N PHE A 49 18.25 7.08 11.41
CA PHE A 49 17.21 8.07 11.07
C PHE A 49 15.97 7.44 10.42
N ILE A 50 16.16 6.57 9.42
CA ILE A 50 15.06 5.85 8.75
C ILE A 50 14.35 4.93 9.76
N GLY A 51 15.10 4.21 10.59
CA GLY A 51 14.56 3.38 11.67
C GLY A 51 13.71 4.18 12.65
N GLY A 52 14.17 5.36 13.08
CA GLY A 52 13.41 6.27 13.93
C GLY A 52 12.12 6.79 13.26
N LYS A 53 12.19 7.15 11.98
CA LYS A 53 11.02 7.61 11.21
C LYS A 53 10.01 6.50 10.92
N LEU A 54 10.44 5.24 10.84
CA LEU A 54 9.54 4.09 10.75
C LEU A 54 8.74 3.87 12.04
N LEU A 55 9.30 4.18 13.21
CA LEU A 55 8.59 4.13 14.50
C LEU A 55 7.58 5.30 14.67
N GLN A 56 7.79 6.40 13.95
CA GLN A 56 6.91 7.57 13.94
C GLN A 56 6.42 7.87 12.52
N PRO A 57 5.56 7.01 11.93
CA PRO A 57 5.12 7.13 10.55
C PRO A 57 4.35 8.43 10.27
N TRP A 58 3.81 9.06 11.31
CA TRP A 58 3.10 10.33 11.24
C TRP A 58 4.01 11.54 10.94
N GLU A 59 5.31 11.42 11.17
CA GLU A 59 6.28 12.49 10.89
C GLU A 59 6.97 12.33 9.53
N ILE A 60 6.58 11.33 8.74
CA ILE A 60 7.12 11.16 7.39
C ILE A 60 6.57 12.32 6.55
N THR A 61 7.48 13.17 6.10
CA THR A 61 7.19 14.35 5.28
C THR A 61 7.82 14.17 3.90
N TYR A 62 7.21 14.75 2.88
CA TYR A 62 7.73 14.79 1.52
C TYR A 62 7.96 16.24 1.10
N GLY A 63 9.10 16.48 0.43
CA GLY A 63 9.52 17.81 -0.03
C GLY A 63 10.84 18.27 0.60
N PHE A 64 11.75 18.77 -0.24
CA PHE A 64 13.06 19.28 0.18
C PHE A 64 13.02 20.71 0.76
N ARG A 65 11.93 21.45 0.51
CA ARG A 65 11.77 22.87 0.92
C ARG A 65 10.53 23.10 1.78
N ASP A 66 9.42 22.46 1.45
CA ASP A 66 8.18 22.48 2.24
C ASP A 66 7.88 21.08 2.75
N SER A 67 7.99 20.88 4.06
CA SER A 67 7.74 19.60 4.73
C SER A 67 6.24 19.31 4.80
N ARG A 68 5.66 18.83 3.69
CA ARG A 68 4.27 18.38 3.67
C ARG A 68 4.18 16.99 4.30
N LYS A 69 3.30 16.83 5.29
CA LYS A 69 3.08 15.55 5.96
C LYS A 69 2.47 14.55 4.98
N LEU A 70 3.15 13.42 4.78
CA LEU A 70 2.74 12.36 3.87
C LEU A 70 1.49 11.64 4.42
N PHE A 71 1.46 11.44 5.72
CA PHE A 71 0.33 10.95 6.48
C PHE A 71 -0.28 12.11 7.29
N PRO A 72 -1.61 12.30 7.31
CA PRO A 72 -2.68 11.42 6.78
C PRO A 72 -3.07 11.64 5.32
N GLN A 73 -2.41 12.55 4.60
CA GLN A 73 -2.92 13.03 3.31
C GLN A 73 -3.09 11.91 2.28
N ILE A 74 -2.14 10.98 2.17
CA ILE A 74 -2.27 9.81 1.27
C ILE A 74 -3.50 8.97 1.64
N TRP A 75 -3.73 8.77 2.94
CA TRP A 75 -4.86 7.96 3.42
C TRP A 75 -6.19 8.59 3.05
N ILE A 76 -6.30 9.91 3.16
CA ILE A 76 -7.51 10.66 2.82
C ILE A 76 -7.81 10.51 1.32
N HIS A 77 -6.83 10.76 0.45
CA HIS A 77 -7.03 10.63 -1.00
C HIS A 77 -7.28 9.18 -1.43
N TYR A 78 -6.63 8.21 -0.80
CA TYR A 78 -6.89 6.79 -1.04
C TYR A 78 -8.32 6.40 -0.67
N LEU A 79 -8.80 6.81 0.51
CA LEU A 79 -10.18 6.55 0.93
C LEU A 79 -11.20 7.22 0.00
N GLU A 80 -10.93 8.46 -0.42
CA GLU A 80 -11.80 9.20 -1.34
C GLU A 80 -11.94 8.46 -2.68
N THR A 81 -10.82 8.05 -3.28
CA THR A 81 -10.83 7.30 -4.54
C THR A 81 -11.48 5.92 -4.41
N MET A 82 -11.23 5.21 -3.32
CA MET A 82 -11.89 3.93 -3.04
C MET A 82 -13.40 4.08 -2.88
N PHE A 83 -13.86 5.14 -2.21
CA PHE A 83 -15.28 5.40 -2.03
C PHE A 83 -15.98 5.68 -3.37
N VAL A 84 -15.37 6.52 -4.21
CA VAL A 84 -15.87 6.78 -5.57
C VAL A 84 -15.91 5.50 -6.40
N PHE A 85 -14.86 4.67 -6.32
CA PHE A 85 -14.81 3.42 -7.07
C PHE A 85 -15.90 2.43 -6.63
N ILE A 86 -16.07 2.22 -5.32
CA ILE A 86 -17.08 1.28 -4.78
C ILE A 86 -18.49 1.77 -5.11
N SER A 87 -18.77 3.07 -4.96
CA SER A 87 -20.08 3.62 -5.28
C SER A 87 -20.42 3.50 -6.76
N ALA A 88 -19.47 3.81 -7.65
CA ALA A 88 -19.64 3.62 -9.10
C ALA A 88 -19.87 2.15 -9.48
N PHE A 89 -19.13 1.23 -8.85
CA PHE A 89 -19.26 -0.21 -9.08
C PHE A 89 -20.66 -0.73 -8.67
N LEU A 90 -21.14 -0.35 -7.49
CA LEU A 90 -22.47 -0.74 -7.01
C LEU A 90 -23.58 -0.17 -7.90
N LEU A 91 -23.45 1.09 -8.32
CA LEU A 91 -24.42 1.73 -9.21
C LEU A 91 -24.44 1.05 -10.60
N SER A 92 -23.27 0.67 -11.12
CA SER A 92 -23.15 -0.11 -12.36
C SER A 92 -23.85 -1.47 -12.24
N LEU A 93 -23.67 -2.18 -11.11
CA LEU A 93 -24.35 -3.45 -10.85
C LEU A 93 -25.88 -3.30 -10.83
N LEU A 94 -26.37 -2.25 -10.18
CA LEU A 94 -27.80 -1.97 -10.09
C LEU A 94 -28.40 -1.70 -11.48
N ILE A 95 -27.75 -0.85 -12.28
CA ILE A 95 -28.21 -0.55 -13.65
C ILE A 95 -28.20 -1.82 -14.51
N ALA A 96 -27.13 -2.60 -14.46
CA ALA A 96 -27.03 -3.85 -15.21
C ALA A 96 -28.18 -4.81 -14.85
N TYR A 97 -28.48 -4.97 -13.56
CA TYR A 97 -29.60 -5.79 -13.09
C TYR A 97 -30.94 -5.29 -13.64
N VAL A 98 -31.23 -3.98 -13.52
CA VAL A 98 -32.47 -3.39 -14.02
C VAL A 98 -32.63 -3.61 -15.52
N LEU A 99 -31.56 -3.40 -16.30
CA LEU A 99 -31.58 -3.63 -17.75
C LEU A 99 -31.86 -5.09 -18.09
N VAL A 100 -31.21 -6.04 -17.41
CA VAL A 100 -31.43 -7.48 -17.64
C VAL A 100 -32.87 -7.86 -17.34
N VAL A 101 -33.42 -7.43 -16.20
CA VAL A 101 -34.82 -7.71 -15.84
C VAL A 101 -35.79 -7.09 -16.85
N TRP A 102 -35.55 -5.85 -17.27
CA TRP A 102 -36.37 -5.17 -18.28
C TRP A 102 -36.38 -5.92 -19.61
N VAL A 103 -35.21 -6.33 -20.09
CA VAL A 103 -35.06 -7.08 -21.35
C VAL A 103 -35.79 -8.42 -21.28
N LEU A 104 -35.63 -9.15 -20.17
CA LEU A 104 -36.32 -10.43 -19.97
C LEU A 104 -37.84 -10.26 -19.94
N GLN A 105 -38.36 -9.24 -19.25
CA GLN A 105 -39.80 -8.95 -19.23
C GLN A 105 -40.36 -8.64 -20.62
N ARG A 106 -39.65 -7.82 -21.42
CA ARG A 106 -40.05 -7.49 -22.80
C ARG A 106 -39.97 -8.70 -23.73
N SER A 107 -38.96 -9.56 -23.57
CA SER A 107 -38.81 -10.79 -24.36
C SER A 107 -39.99 -11.75 -24.12
N GLN A 108 -40.36 -11.99 -22.85
CA GLN A 108 -41.48 -12.84 -22.48
C GLN A 108 -42.83 -12.29 -22.97
N SER A 109 -43.02 -10.96 -22.94
CA SER A 109 -44.23 -10.32 -23.48
C SER A 109 -44.39 -10.49 -24.99
N LYS A 110 -43.29 -10.62 -25.74
CA LYS A 110 -43.31 -10.78 -27.20
C LYS A 110 -43.60 -12.23 -27.65
N GLN A 111 -43.35 -13.22 -26.79
CA GLN A 111 -43.66 -14.63 -27.09
C GLN A 111 -45.11 -15.05 -26.73
N ARG A 112 -45.85 -14.22 -25.99
CA ARG A 112 -47.27 -14.47 -25.64
C ARG A 112 -48.30 -13.77 -26.55
N MET A 113 -47.84 -12.93 -27.50
CA MET A 113 -48.65 -12.44 -28.63
C MET A 113 -48.40 -13.33 -29.84
#